data_AF-A0A1I2ZSL4-F1
#
_entry.id   AF-A0A1I2ZSL4-F1
#
_cell.length_a   1.000
_cell.length_b   1.000
_cell.length_c   1.000
_cell.angle_alpha   90.00
_cell.angle_beta   90.00
_cell.angle_gamma   90.00
#
_symmetry.space_group_name_H-M   'P 1'
#
loop_
_entity.id
_entity.type
_entity.pdbx_description
1 polymer ?
#
loop_
_entity_poly.entity_id
_entity_poly.type
_entity_poly.pdbx_seq_one_letter_code
_entity_poly.pdbx_strand_id
1 'polypeptide(L)'
;MPSIDLLLSEYDRARAYTDELWRDLALDEVTWRPHENSSAIGWHLGHQAHVAHFMVRNLTAAEPSHDPALDPIMDSASPEPARGTLPDLRRLATFRENAARSVHTRIGDIRDGNVGAPAQLGMVAKVVLAAVINHEYQHSKWIGEVRARDLGHDLPDLPTSDLLLELDGYLVCNLGI
;
A
#
# COMPACT_ATOMS: atom_id res chain seq x y z
N MET A 1 18.22 10.56 -5.77
CA MET A 1 17.50 9.52 -5.01
C MET A 1 17.58 9.78 -3.51
N PRO A 2 16.42 9.87 -2.83
CA PRO A 2 16.32 10.02 -1.39
C PRO A 2 17.03 8.90 -0.59
N SER A 3 17.26 9.14 0.70
CA SER A 3 17.74 8.09 1.61
C SER A 3 16.64 7.06 1.88
N ILE A 4 17.04 5.87 2.33
CA ILE A 4 16.07 4.84 2.73
C ILE A 4 15.18 5.34 3.88
N ASP A 5 15.74 6.06 4.86
CA ASP A 5 14.97 6.58 5.99
C ASP A 5 13.89 7.58 5.57
N LEU A 6 14.19 8.45 4.60
CA LEU A 6 13.21 9.38 4.04
C LEU A 6 12.10 8.63 3.30
N LEU A 7 12.44 7.59 2.54
CA LEU A 7 11.44 6.77 1.84
C LEU A 7 10.59 5.94 2.81
N LEU A 8 11.16 5.37 3.87
CA LEU A 8 10.38 4.67 4.90
C LEU A 8 9.41 5.63 5.61
N SER A 9 9.86 6.85 5.92
CA SER A 9 8.99 7.88 6.50
C SER A 9 7.86 8.27 5.54
N GLU A 10 8.13 8.33 4.24
CA GLU A 10 7.12 8.60 3.23
C GLU A 10 6.15 7.43 3.02
N TYR A 11 6.63 6.19 3.14
CA TYR A 11 5.77 5.00 3.17
C TYR A 11 4.80 5.01 4.35
N ASP A 12 5.27 5.41 5.54
CA ASP A 12 4.41 5.58 6.71
C ASP A 12 3.38 6.68 6.51
N ARG A 13 3.78 7.81 5.89
CA ARG A 13 2.87 8.90 5.54
C ARG A 13 1.78 8.44 4.56
N ALA A 14 2.16 7.73 3.50
CA ALA A 14 1.21 7.22 2.51
C ALA A 14 0.17 6.29 3.13
N ARG A 15 0.61 5.38 4.00
CA ARG A 15 -0.28 4.48 4.73
C ARG A 15 -1.18 5.20 5.72
N ALA A 16 -0.65 6.15 6.48
CA ALA A 16 -1.43 6.92 7.43
C ALA A 16 -2.54 7.71 6.72
N TYR A 17 -2.23 8.31 5.57
CA TYR A 17 -3.22 8.95 4.72
C TYR A 17 -4.28 7.96 4.22
N THR A 18 -3.88 6.77 3.74
CA THR A 18 -4.85 5.72 3.41
C THR A 18 -5.74 5.38 4.60
N ASP A 19 -5.17 5.26 5.81
CA ASP A 19 -5.93 4.92 7.02
C ASP A 19 -6.94 6.00 7.42
N GLU A 20 -6.64 7.28 7.17
CA GLU A 20 -7.60 8.38 7.33
C GLU A 20 -8.80 8.28 6.37
N LEU A 21 -8.64 7.64 5.21
CA LEU A 21 -9.73 7.47 4.24
C LEU A 21 -10.74 6.38 4.62
N TRP A 22 -10.45 5.48 5.56
CA TRP A 22 -11.34 4.36 5.85
C TRP A 22 -11.66 4.12 7.34
N ARG A 23 -10.87 4.69 8.26
CA ARG A 23 -10.96 4.36 9.70
C ARG A 23 -12.33 4.64 10.35
N ASP A 24 -13.13 5.53 9.77
CA ASP A 24 -14.46 5.92 10.24
C ASP A 24 -15.59 5.28 9.44
N LEU A 25 -15.28 4.52 8.38
CA LEU A 25 -16.26 3.82 7.56
C LEU A 25 -16.76 2.56 8.27
N ALA A 26 -18.04 2.28 8.12
CA ALA A 26 -18.65 1.04 8.58
C ALA A 26 -18.26 -0.15 7.68
N LEU A 27 -18.45 -1.38 8.16
CA LEU A 27 -18.04 -2.59 7.43
C LEU A 27 -18.78 -2.75 6.09
N ASP A 28 -20.06 -2.40 6.05
CA ASP A 28 -20.86 -2.40 4.83
C ASP A 28 -20.32 -1.41 3.80
N GLU A 29 -19.91 -0.21 4.22
CA GLU A 29 -19.25 0.76 3.34
C GLU A 29 -17.90 0.27 2.81
N VAL A 30 -17.09 -0.37 3.67
CA VAL A 30 -15.79 -0.93 3.26
C VAL A 30 -15.93 -2.10 2.29
N THR A 31 -17.03 -2.86 2.37
CA THR A 31 -17.30 -4.03 1.50
C THR A 31 -18.20 -3.70 0.31
N TRP A 32 -18.77 -2.50 0.27
CA TRP A 32 -19.60 -2.02 -0.82
C TRP A 32 -18.76 -1.77 -2.08
N ARG A 33 -19.38 -2.01 -3.25
CA ARG A 33 -18.81 -1.70 -4.57
C ARG A 33 -19.85 -0.98 -5.43
N PRO A 34 -19.46 0.03 -6.23
CA PRO A 34 -20.36 0.73 -7.15
C PRO A 34 -21.07 -0.17 -8.16
N HIS A 35 -20.33 -1.15 -8.71
CA HIS A 35 -20.84 -2.13 -9.67
C HIS A 35 -19.97 -3.39 -9.67
N GLU A 36 -20.38 -4.43 -10.39
CA GLU A 36 -19.70 -5.74 -10.41
C GLU A 36 -18.24 -5.68 -10.89
N ASN A 37 -17.93 -4.77 -11.82
CA ASN A 37 -16.58 -4.54 -12.35
C ASN A 37 -15.77 -3.53 -11.52
N SER A 38 -16.17 -3.28 -10.27
CA SER A 38 -15.45 -2.42 -9.34
C SER A 38 -15.05 -3.24 -8.13
N SER A 39 -13.87 -2.95 -7.59
CA SER A 39 -13.54 -3.40 -6.24
C SER A 39 -14.20 -2.55 -5.18
N ALA A 40 -14.26 -3.12 -3.98
CA ALA A 40 -14.64 -2.43 -2.76
C ALA A 40 -13.39 -1.82 -2.09
N ILE A 41 -13.57 -0.81 -1.24
CA ILE A 41 -12.48 -0.17 -0.49
C ILE A 41 -11.63 -1.22 0.25
N GLY A 42 -12.28 -2.19 0.90
CA GLY A 42 -11.61 -3.27 1.62
C GLY A 42 -10.66 -4.11 0.75
N TRP A 43 -10.96 -4.25 -0.55
CA TRP A 43 -10.05 -4.91 -1.48
C TRP A 43 -8.81 -4.05 -1.75
N HIS A 44 -8.97 -2.75 -2.03
CA HIS A 44 -7.84 -1.85 -2.27
C HIS A 44 -6.90 -1.79 -1.06
N LEU A 45 -7.47 -1.75 0.15
CA LEU A 45 -6.74 -1.80 1.41
C LEU A 45 -5.90 -3.08 1.56
N GLY A 46 -6.44 -4.23 1.20
CA GLY A 46 -5.71 -5.49 1.26
C GLY A 46 -4.69 -5.62 0.14
N HIS A 47 -5.05 -5.20 -1.07
CA HIS A 47 -4.20 -5.23 -2.26
C HIS A 47 -2.93 -4.41 -2.09
N GLN A 48 -3.06 -3.18 -1.59
CA GLN A 48 -1.92 -2.32 -1.22
C GLN A 48 -0.88 -3.05 -0.36
N ALA A 49 -1.34 -3.67 0.73
CA ALA A 49 -0.48 -4.44 1.64
C ALA A 49 0.08 -5.71 1.01
N HIS A 50 -0.72 -6.41 0.20
CA HIS A 50 -0.28 -7.59 -0.54
C HIS A 50 0.85 -7.25 -1.50
N VAL A 51 0.71 -6.19 -2.30
CA VAL A 51 1.75 -5.74 -3.24
C VAL A 51 3.01 -5.29 -2.51
N ALA A 52 2.88 -4.50 -1.43
CA ALA A 52 4.01 -4.06 -0.63
C ALA A 52 4.84 -5.26 -0.11
N HIS A 53 4.17 -6.24 0.50
CA HIS A 53 4.82 -7.46 0.98
C HIS A 53 5.39 -8.29 -0.16
N PHE A 54 4.62 -8.49 -1.24
CA PHE A 54 5.03 -9.28 -2.40
C PHE A 54 6.30 -8.72 -3.05
N MET A 55 6.36 -7.40 -3.26
CA MET A 55 7.51 -6.74 -3.87
C MET A 55 8.75 -6.85 -3.00
N VAL A 56 8.64 -6.52 -1.70
CA VAL A 56 9.78 -6.58 -0.77
C VAL A 56 10.26 -8.03 -0.62
N ARG A 57 9.34 -8.98 -0.35
CA ARG A 57 9.76 -10.37 -0.10
C ARG A 57 10.41 -11.04 -1.31
N ASN A 58 10.00 -10.70 -2.54
CA ASN A 58 10.56 -11.35 -3.73
C ASN A 58 11.83 -10.66 -4.24
N LEU A 59 11.98 -9.35 -4.01
CA LEU A 59 13.11 -8.59 -4.56
C LEU A 59 14.22 -8.33 -3.55
N THR A 60 13.96 -8.47 -2.24
CA THR A 60 14.96 -8.15 -1.21
C THR A 60 15.16 -9.24 -0.16
N ALA A 61 14.10 -9.93 0.26
CA ALA A 61 14.21 -10.91 1.34
C ALA A 61 13.17 -12.03 1.20
N ALA A 62 13.61 -13.23 0.83
CA ALA A 62 12.72 -14.39 0.59
C ALA A 62 11.91 -14.80 1.84
N GLU A 63 10.78 -14.15 2.07
CA GLU A 63 9.84 -14.39 3.17
C GLU A 63 8.54 -15.06 2.66
N PRO A 64 7.89 -15.91 3.48
CA PRO A 64 6.55 -16.41 3.18
C PRO A 64 5.49 -15.29 3.24
N SER A 65 4.32 -15.53 2.65
CA SER A 65 3.17 -14.64 2.87
C SER A 65 2.71 -14.69 4.33
N HIS A 66 2.36 -13.54 4.90
CA HIS A 66 1.81 -13.46 6.25
C HIS A 66 0.40 -14.04 6.37
N ASP A 67 -0.36 -14.01 5.28
CA ASP A 67 -1.69 -14.63 5.21
C ASP A 67 -1.91 -15.20 3.79
N PRO A 68 -1.36 -16.39 3.49
CA PRO A 68 -1.44 -17.00 2.16
C PRO A 68 -2.87 -17.19 1.63
N ALA A 69 -3.87 -17.24 2.53
CA ALA A 69 -5.27 -17.35 2.14
C ALA A 69 -5.86 -16.04 1.59
N LEU A 70 -5.22 -14.89 1.87
CA LEU A 70 -5.61 -13.60 1.28
C LEU A 70 -4.92 -13.34 -0.05
N ASP A 71 -3.76 -13.94 -0.33
CA ASP A 71 -3.02 -13.74 -1.59
C ASP A 71 -3.91 -13.86 -2.85
N PRO A 72 -4.69 -14.93 -3.08
CA PRO A 72 -5.52 -15.03 -4.29
C PRO A 72 -6.69 -14.03 -4.31
N ILE A 73 -7.12 -13.53 -3.15
CA ILE A 73 -8.18 -12.53 -3.04
C ILE A 73 -7.61 -11.16 -3.42
N MET A 74 -6.41 -10.84 -2.95
CA MET A 74 -5.76 -9.54 -3.09
C MET A 74 -4.94 -9.40 -4.37
N ASP A 75 -4.80 -10.46 -5.17
CA ASP A 75 -4.12 -10.41 -6.47
C ASP A 75 -4.96 -9.67 -7.51
N SER A 76 -4.41 -8.59 -8.09
CA SER A 76 -5.06 -7.81 -9.14
C SER A 76 -5.22 -8.57 -10.46
N ALA A 77 -4.48 -9.67 -10.66
CA ALA A 77 -4.66 -10.55 -11.82
C ALA A 77 -6.04 -11.26 -11.80
N SER A 78 -6.67 -11.34 -10.62
CA SER A 78 -8.06 -11.80 -10.50
C SER A 78 -9.01 -10.66 -10.91
N PRO A 79 -9.86 -10.87 -11.94
CA PRO A 79 -10.82 -9.86 -12.37
C PRO A 79 -11.84 -9.57 -11.26
N GLU A 80 -12.38 -8.35 -11.22
CA GLU A 80 -13.21 -7.84 -10.12
C GLU A 80 -14.39 -8.76 -9.75
N PRO A 81 -15.15 -9.33 -10.71
CA PRO A 81 -16.25 -10.25 -10.37
C PRO A 81 -15.79 -11.56 -9.75
N ALA A 82 -14.53 -11.95 -9.95
CA ALA A 82 -13.93 -13.18 -9.43
C ALA A 82 -13.16 -12.98 -8.11
N ARG A 83 -13.04 -11.74 -7.61
CA ARG A 83 -12.44 -11.46 -6.31
C ARG A 83 -13.32 -12.08 -5.22
N GLY A 84 -12.72 -12.94 -4.39
CA GLY A 84 -13.44 -13.70 -3.35
C GLY A 84 -13.99 -12.82 -2.24
N THR A 85 -14.61 -13.44 -1.23
CA THR A 85 -15.16 -12.74 -0.07
C THR A 85 -14.07 -12.00 0.69
N LEU A 86 -14.29 -10.71 0.94
CA LEU A 86 -13.37 -9.90 1.73
C LEU A 86 -13.30 -10.38 3.19
N PRO A 87 -12.11 -10.29 3.83
CA PRO A 87 -11.97 -10.58 5.25
C PRO A 87 -12.69 -9.52 6.10
N ASP A 88 -12.92 -9.82 7.38
CA ASP A 88 -13.38 -8.81 8.34
C ASP A 88 -12.34 -7.69 8.54
N LEU A 89 -12.79 -6.53 9.04
CA LEU A 89 -11.95 -5.34 9.22
C LEU A 89 -10.73 -5.61 10.11
N ARG A 90 -10.86 -6.47 11.13
CA ARG A 90 -9.78 -6.78 12.07
C ARG A 90 -8.69 -7.60 11.37
N ARG A 91 -9.06 -8.61 10.59
CA ARG A 91 -8.11 -9.41 9.80
C ARG A 91 -7.46 -8.56 8.71
N LEU A 92 -8.21 -7.68 8.05
CA LEU A 92 -7.68 -6.74 7.06
C LEU A 92 -6.64 -5.79 7.67
N ALA A 93 -6.97 -5.15 8.79
CA ALA A 93 -6.06 -4.27 9.52
C ALA A 93 -4.80 -5.01 9.99
N THR A 94 -4.97 -6.24 10.52
CA THR A 94 -3.84 -7.09 10.95
C THR A 94 -2.93 -7.44 9.77
N PHE A 95 -3.51 -7.75 8.60
CA PHE A 95 -2.74 -8.05 7.39
C PHE A 95 -1.94 -6.83 6.91
N ARG A 96 -2.57 -5.65 6.86
CA ARG A 96 -1.91 -4.37 6.53
C ARG A 96 -0.75 -4.06 7.46
N GLU A 97 -0.96 -4.24 8.77
CA GLU A 97 0.04 -3.98 9.79
C GLU A 97 1.23 -4.95 9.71
N ASN A 98 0.97 -6.24 9.51
CA ASN A 98 2.05 -7.24 9.34
C ASN A 98 2.87 -6.96 8.08
N ALA A 99 2.24 -6.61 6.97
CA ALA A 99 2.95 -6.20 5.75
C ALA A 99 3.83 -4.96 5.98
N ALA A 100 3.34 -3.94 6.70
CA ALA A 100 4.14 -2.76 7.09
C ALA A 100 5.40 -3.17 7.85
N ARG A 101 5.21 -4.01 8.86
CA ARG A 101 6.28 -4.43 9.74
C ARG A 101 7.34 -5.21 8.98
N SER A 102 6.94 -6.10 8.06
CA SER A 102 7.90 -6.78 7.19
C SER A 102 8.66 -5.79 6.31
N VAL A 103 7.97 -4.86 5.63
CA VAL A 103 8.63 -3.82 4.81
C VAL A 103 9.70 -3.08 5.62
N HIS A 104 9.34 -2.55 6.79
CA HIS A 104 10.28 -1.84 7.67
C HIS A 104 11.43 -2.72 8.11
N THR A 105 11.16 -3.96 8.52
CA THR A 105 12.21 -4.85 9.01
C THR A 105 13.18 -5.20 7.89
N ARG A 106 12.68 -5.62 6.73
CA ARG A 106 13.51 -6.07 5.60
C ARG A 106 14.31 -4.92 4.99
N ILE A 107 13.70 -3.76 4.84
CA ILE A 107 14.39 -2.58 4.30
C ILE A 107 15.36 -1.98 5.34
N GLY A 108 15.01 -2.02 6.62
CA GLY A 108 15.89 -1.66 7.73
C GLY A 108 17.15 -2.53 7.77
N ASP A 109 17.01 -3.84 7.60
CA ASP A 109 18.15 -4.76 7.50
C ASP A 109 19.09 -4.38 6.34
N ILE A 110 18.55 -3.95 5.20
CA ILE A 110 19.36 -3.48 4.05
C ILE A 110 20.07 -2.17 4.39
N ARG A 111 19.36 -1.20 4.97
CA ARG A 111 19.91 0.09 5.41
C ARG A 111 21.09 -0.11 6.37
N ASP A 112 20.94 -1.02 7.32
CA ASP A 112 21.91 -1.28 8.39
C ASP A 112 23.05 -2.20 7.93
N GLY A 113 23.00 -2.71 6.70
CA GLY A 113 24.02 -3.58 6.12
C GLY A 113 23.95 -5.04 6.58
N ASN A 114 22.85 -5.45 7.20
CA ASN A 114 22.62 -6.79 7.73
C ASN A 114 22.16 -7.80 6.64
N VAL A 115 22.69 -7.66 5.43
CA VAL A 115 22.34 -8.44 4.25
C VAL A 115 23.57 -8.73 3.40
N GLY A 116 23.50 -9.73 2.52
CA GLY A 116 24.49 -9.90 1.46
C GLY A 116 24.42 -8.74 0.46
N ALA A 117 25.57 -8.24 0.00
CA ALA A 117 25.67 -7.16 -1.01
C ALA A 117 24.86 -5.87 -0.66
N PRO A 118 25.08 -5.26 0.52
CA PRO A 118 24.23 -4.18 1.03
C PRO A 118 24.17 -2.95 0.13
N ALA A 119 25.26 -2.59 -0.56
CA ALA A 119 25.25 -1.47 -1.50
C ALA A 119 24.33 -1.71 -2.71
N GLN A 120 24.31 -2.93 -3.24
CA GLN A 120 23.47 -3.29 -4.38
C GLN A 120 21.99 -3.37 -3.95
N LEU A 121 21.71 -4.04 -2.83
CA LEU A 121 20.35 -4.10 -2.28
C LEU A 121 19.82 -2.74 -1.86
N GLY A 122 20.68 -1.82 -1.39
CA GLY A 122 20.31 -0.45 -1.08
C GLY A 122 19.79 0.33 -2.30
N MET A 123 20.29 0.03 -3.51
CA MET A 123 19.75 0.60 -4.74
C MET A 123 18.38 0.01 -5.10
N VAL A 124 18.24 -1.31 -4.98
CA VAL A 124 16.95 -2.01 -5.21
C VAL A 124 15.88 -1.52 -4.24
N ALA A 125 16.21 -1.45 -2.95
CA ALA A 125 15.32 -1.03 -1.88
C ALA A 125 14.70 0.36 -2.13
N LYS A 126 15.50 1.32 -2.62
CA LYS A 126 15.01 2.68 -2.92
C LYS A 126 13.98 2.68 -4.04
N VAL A 127 14.24 1.93 -5.12
CA VAL A 127 13.32 1.84 -6.26
C VAL A 127 12.05 1.10 -5.88
N VAL A 128 12.17 -0.02 -5.16
CA VAL A 128 11.03 -0.79 -4.67
C VAL A 128 10.17 0.04 -3.72
N LEU A 129 10.76 0.75 -2.76
CA LEU A 129 10.00 1.60 -1.84
C LEU A 129 9.25 2.70 -2.58
N ALA A 130 9.87 3.41 -3.51
CA ALA A 130 9.16 4.43 -4.28
C ALA A 130 8.00 3.84 -5.09
N ALA A 131 8.18 2.67 -5.70
CA ALA A 131 7.10 1.97 -6.40
C ALA A 131 5.95 1.61 -5.46
N VAL A 132 6.25 1.09 -4.26
CA VAL A 132 5.25 0.73 -3.25
C VAL A 132 4.52 1.98 -2.71
N ILE A 133 5.24 3.07 -2.44
CA ILE A 133 4.66 4.34 -1.99
C ILE A 133 3.71 4.90 -3.06
N ASN A 134 4.15 4.93 -4.31
CA ASN A 134 3.34 5.43 -5.43
C ASN A 134 2.10 4.56 -5.64
N HIS A 135 2.25 3.24 -5.51
CA HIS A 135 1.14 2.30 -5.57
C HIS A 135 0.14 2.48 -4.42
N GLU A 136 0.63 2.75 -3.20
CA GLU A 136 -0.23 3.12 -2.07
C GLU A 136 -1.07 4.35 -2.43
N TYR A 137 -0.43 5.47 -2.80
CA TYR A 137 -1.13 6.72 -3.16
C TYR A 137 -2.08 6.57 -4.36
N GLN A 138 -1.73 5.76 -5.35
CA GLN A 138 -2.62 5.45 -6.48
C GLN A 138 -3.93 4.83 -5.99
N HIS A 139 -3.84 3.85 -5.08
CA HIS A 139 -5.02 3.23 -4.50
C HIS A 139 -5.74 4.17 -3.52
N SER A 140 -5.02 5.01 -2.75
CA SER A 140 -5.62 6.02 -1.88
C SER A 140 -6.45 7.03 -2.68
N LYS A 141 -6.00 7.42 -3.87
CA LYS A 141 -6.77 8.30 -4.77
C LYS A 141 -8.11 7.68 -5.11
N TRP A 142 -8.12 6.41 -5.55
CA TRP A 142 -9.34 5.68 -5.86
C TRP A 142 -10.26 5.56 -4.64
N ILE A 143 -9.71 5.21 -3.47
CA ILE A 143 -10.47 5.11 -2.22
C ILE A 143 -11.11 6.46 -1.88
N GLY A 144 -10.37 7.56 -2.00
CA GLY A 144 -10.88 8.91 -1.77
C GLY A 144 -12.01 9.27 -2.73
N GLU A 145 -11.88 8.96 -4.02
CA GLU A 145 -12.94 9.20 -4.99
C GLU A 145 -14.24 8.46 -4.63
N VAL A 146 -14.15 7.18 -4.23
CA VAL A 146 -15.32 6.41 -3.80
C VAL A 146 -15.89 6.95 -2.49
N ARG A 147 -15.03 7.23 -1.51
CA ARG A 147 -15.41 7.82 -0.21
C ARG A 147 -16.23 9.10 -0.38
N ALA A 148 -15.78 10.01 -1.22
CA ALA A 148 -16.44 11.30 -1.41
C ALA A 148 -17.64 11.23 -2.36
N ARG A 149 -17.46 10.65 -3.55
CA ARG A 149 -18.49 10.65 -4.60
C ARG A 149 -19.65 9.72 -4.27
N ASP A 150 -19.35 8.52 -3.81
CA ASP A 150 -20.33 7.44 -3.73
C ASP A 150 -20.85 7.23 -2.30
N LEU A 151 -20.00 7.46 -1.29
CA LEU A 151 -20.37 7.32 0.13
C LEU A 151 -20.69 8.66 0.81
N GLY A 152 -20.33 9.80 0.20
CA GLY A 152 -20.68 11.14 0.67
C GLY A 152 -19.89 11.62 1.90
N HIS A 153 -18.73 11.04 2.18
CA HIS A 153 -17.87 11.45 3.29
C HIS A 153 -16.84 12.49 2.87
N ASP A 154 -16.48 13.38 3.80
CA ASP A 154 -15.41 14.36 3.58
C ASP A 154 -14.05 13.67 3.39
N LEU A 155 -13.18 14.33 2.62
CA LEU A 155 -11.80 13.89 2.41
C LEU A 155 -10.87 14.55 3.44
N PRO A 156 -9.90 13.81 3.98
CA PRO A 156 -8.79 14.41 4.70
C PRO A 156 -7.93 15.27 3.77
N ASP A 157 -7.15 16.19 4.35
CA ASP A 157 -6.19 17.00 3.60
C ASP A 157 -5.15 16.10 2.92
N LEU A 158 -4.73 16.48 1.72
CA LEU A 158 -3.68 15.76 1.00
C LEU A 158 -2.35 15.85 1.77
N PRO A 159 -1.58 14.75 1.85
CA PRO A 159 -0.28 14.77 2.50
C PRO A 159 0.70 15.64 1.72
N THR A 160 1.51 16.40 2.46
CA THR A 160 2.57 17.26 1.91
C THR A 160 3.94 16.75 2.34
N SER A 161 4.89 16.75 1.41
CA SER A 161 6.29 16.33 1.64
C SER A 161 7.16 16.83 0.49
N ASP A 162 8.43 17.14 0.75
CA ASP A 162 9.40 17.55 -0.29
C ASP A 162 9.68 16.44 -1.31
N LEU A 163 9.29 15.19 -1.00
CA LEU A 163 9.38 14.06 -1.90
C LEU A 163 8.16 13.92 -2.83
N LEU A 164 7.08 14.62 -2.54
CA LEU A 164 5.83 14.48 -3.28
C LEU A 164 5.69 15.56 -4.34
N LEU A 165 5.15 15.14 -5.47
CA LEU A 165 4.62 16.01 -6.51
C LEU A 165 3.32 15.41 -7.03
N GLU A 166 2.56 16.21 -7.78
CA GLU A 166 1.34 15.74 -8.43
C GLU A 166 1.61 15.50 -9.92
N LEU A 167 1.23 14.32 -10.41
CA LEU A 167 1.21 13.97 -11.84
C LEU A 167 -0.12 13.33 -12.17
N ASP A 168 -0.78 13.84 -13.23
CA ASP A 168 -2.06 13.31 -13.71
C ASP A 168 -3.14 13.17 -12.61
N GLY A 169 -3.09 14.04 -11.58
CA GLY A 169 -4.00 14.02 -10.44
C GLY A 169 -3.67 13.00 -9.33
N TYR A 170 -2.50 12.37 -9.40
CA TYR A 170 -1.97 11.42 -8.42
C TYR A 170 -0.77 12.01 -7.67
N LEU A 171 -0.70 11.75 -6.37
CA LEU A 171 0.51 11.99 -5.59
C LEU A 171 1.56 10.95 -5.95
N VAL A 172 2.76 11.42 -6.28
CA VAL A 172 3.89 10.60 -6.69
C VAL A 172 5.11 11.00 -5.88
N CYS A 173 5.71 10.02 -5.21
CA CYS A 173 7.04 10.08 -4.63
C CYS A 173 8.08 10.16 -5.76
N ASN A 174 8.72 11.31 -5.86
CA ASN A 174 9.74 11.60 -6.86
C ASN A 174 11.12 11.15 -6.37
N LEU A 175 11.69 10.16 -7.05
CA LEU A 175 13.05 9.69 -6.78
C LEU A 175 14.15 10.64 -7.30
N GLY A 176 13.79 11.64 -8.12
CA GLY A 176 14.72 12.54 -8.78
C GLY A 176 15.65 11.79 -9.73
N ILE A 177 15.08 10.89 -10.52
CA ILE A 177 15.76 10.14 -11.60
C ILE A 177 15.39 10.71 -12.96
#